data_AF-A0A9D7LAD1-F1
#
_entry.id   AF-A0A9D7LAD1-F1
#
_cell.length_a   1.000
_cell.length_b   1.000
_cell.length_c   1.000
_cell.angle_alpha   90.00
_cell.angle_beta   90.00
_cell.angle_gamma   90.00
#
_symmetry.space_group_name_H-M   'P 1'
#
loop_
_entity.id
_entity.type
_entity.pdbx_description
1 polymer ?
#
loop_
_entity_poly.entity_id
_entity_poly.type
_entity_poly.pdbx_seq_one_letter_code
_entity_poly.pdbx_strand_id
1 'polypeptide(L)'
;MSSDLFEQADAATPLSEDERMGLIPSLSTRAELNQFERININAARIWAMRRSVLRRADLLSDIFARELHRRMFNQVWKWAGKYRTTDKNLGWEVHRLAEGVRNAFDDAQAWLDHSTYPLPEAAVRLHHRLVLIHPWPNGNGRHSRLVADIMIASRGGAELTWGARQDLVESGEIRQRYINAVRQADQGDYGPLVAFAQS
;
A
#
# COMPACT_ATOMS: atom_id res chain seq x y z
N MET A 1 -0.94 30.54 4.69
CA MET A 1 0.43 30.04 4.47
C MET A 1 0.31 28.91 3.45
N SER A 2 0.96 29.02 2.29
CA SER A 2 0.99 27.93 1.31
C SER A 2 1.75 26.77 1.95
N SER A 3 1.09 25.65 2.24
CA SER A 3 1.85 24.47 2.65
C SER A 3 2.75 24.06 1.50
N ASP A 4 4.02 23.81 1.80
CA ASP A 4 4.97 23.39 0.77
C ASP A 4 4.46 22.07 0.14
N LEU A 5 4.51 21.98 -1.18
CA LEU A 5 4.08 20.81 -1.95
C LEU A 5 4.74 19.51 -1.44
N PHE A 6 5.96 19.64 -0.91
CA PHE A 6 6.74 18.58 -0.32
C PHE A 6 6.87 18.68 1.20
N GLU A 7 6.10 19.54 1.86
CA GLU A 7 5.97 19.58 3.31
C GLU A 7 5.39 18.24 3.78
N GLN A 8 6.17 17.51 4.57
CA GLN A 8 5.84 16.15 4.98
C GLN A 8 5.19 16.18 6.36
N ALA A 9 4.08 15.48 6.52
CA ALA A 9 3.67 15.02 7.85
C ALA A 9 4.77 14.09 8.40
N ASP A 10 5.00 14.08 9.72
CA ASP A 10 6.10 13.41 10.44
C ASP A 10 6.37 11.92 10.09
N ALA A 11 5.50 11.27 9.33
CA ALA A 11 5.60 9.86 8.95
C ALA A 11 5.44 9.60 7.43
N ALA A 12 5.63 10.61 6.57
CA ALA A 12 5.72 10.39 5.13
C ALA A 12 7.15 9.95 4.74
N THR A 13 7.29 9.01 3.81
CA THR A 13 8.60 8.61 3.29
C THR A 13 9.20 9.77 2.50
N PRO A 14 10.40 10.27 2.87
CA PRO A 14 10.99 11.39 2.16
C PRO A 14 11.34 11.02 0.71
N LEU A 15 10.92 11.88 -0.21
CA LEU A 15 11.33 11.81 -1.61
C LEU A 15 12.67 12.53 -1.81
N SER A 16 13.60 11.85 -2.46
CA SER A 16 14.82 12.44 -3.02
C SER A 16 14.50 13.45 -4.11
N GLU A 17 15.46 14.30 -4.46
CA GLU A 17 15.26 15.32 -5.49
C GLU A 17 14.85 14.72 -6.85
N ASP A 18 15.51 13.63 -7.27
CA ASP A 18 15.18 12.92 -8.50
C ASP A 18 13.74 12.36 -8.49
N GLU A 19 13.27 11.86 -7.35
CA GLU A 19 11.90 11.37 -7.21
C GLU A 19 10.88 12.51 -7.24
N ARG A 20 11.23 13.70 -6.71
CA ARG A 20 10.41 14.92 -6.76
C ARG A 20 10.28 15.45 -8.19
N MET A 21 11.39 15.48 -8.94
CA MET A 21 11.40 15.79 -10.39
C MET A 21 10.59 14.80 -11.24
N GLY A 22 10.25 13.65 -10.64
CA GLY A 22 9.34 12.65 -11.19
C GLY A 22 7.86 13.08 -11.24
N LEU A 23 7.48 14.21 -10.64
CA LEU A 23 6.11 14.72 -10.69
C LEU A 23 5.72 15.06 -12.15
N ILE A 24 4.56 14.58 -12.58
CA ILE A 24 4.01 14.80 -13.93
C ILE A 24 3.14 16.07 -13.98
N PRO A 25 2.11 16.22 -13.14
CA PRO A 25 1.26 17.41 -13.18
C PRO A 25 1.98 18.61 -12.56
N SER A 26 1.75 19.79 -13.12
CA SER A 26 2.13 21.04 -12.47
C SER A 26 1.12 21.34 -11.35
N LEU A 27 1.55 21.19 -10.10
CA LEU A 27 0.72 21.40 -8.91
C LEU A 27 1.39 22.39 -7.97
N SER A 28 0.58 23.17 -7.24
CA SER A 28 1.08 24.24 -6.38
C SER A 28 0.99 23.89 -4.90
N THR A 29 0.11 22.95 -4.54
CA THR A 29 -0.16 22.60 -3.14
C THR A 29 -0.15 21.09 -2.87
N ARG A 30 0.18 20.72 -1.63
CA ARG A 30 0.09 19.34 -1.16
C ARG A 30 -1.33 18.77 -1.25
N ALA A 31 -2.34 19.61 -1.04
CA ALA A 31 -3.74 19.21 -1.12
C ALA A 31 -4.13 18.76 -2.54
N GLU A 32 -3.71 19.51 -3.57
CA GLU A 32 -3.90 19.13 -4.97
C GLU A 32 -3.20 17.81 -5.29
N LEU A 33 -1.94 17.65 -4.86
CA LEU A 33 -1.21 16.40 -5.05
C LEU A 33 -1.95 15.20 -4.44
N ASN A 34 -2.39 15.34 -3.18
CA ASN A 34 -3.17 14.30 -2.51
C ASN A 34 -4.48 13.99 -3.26
N GLN A 35 -5.16 15.01 -3.81
CA GLN A 35 -6.40 14.83 -4.58
C GLN A 35 -6.15 14.07 -5.89
N PHE A 36 -5.12 14.44 -6.65
CA PHE A 36 -4.74 13.75 -7.89
C PHE A 36 -4.33 12.29 -7.63
N GLU A 37 -3.53 12.04 -6.59
CA GLU A 37 -3.21 10.67 -6.17
C GLU A 37 -4.48 9.89 -5.81
N ARG A 38 -5.42 10.48 -5.06
CA ARG A 38 -6.68 9.82 -4.69
C ARG A 38 -7.53 9.43 -5.90
N ILE A 39 -7.64 10.31 -6.90
CA ILE A 39 -8.39 10.05 -8.13
C ILE A 39 -7.80 8.84 -8.88
N ASN A 40 -6.48 8.81 -9.08
CA ASN A 40 -5.83 7.69 -9.76
C ASN A 40 -5.91 6.37 -8.98
N ILE A 41 -5.74 6.43 -7.65
CA ILE A 41 -5.88 5.25 -6.79
C ILE A 41 -7.31 4.68 -6.88
N ASN A 42 -8.33 5.54 -6.90
CA ASN A 42 -9.71 5.10 -7.06
C ASN A 42 -9.95 4.44 -8.44
N ALA A 43 -9.43 5.03 -9.51
CA ALA A 43 -9.49 4.43 -10.85
C ALA A 43 -8.78 3.06 -10.90
N ALA A 44 -7.63 2.93 -10.25
CA ALA A 44 -6.90 1.67 -10.13
C ALA A 44 -7.69 0.62 -9.31
N ARG A 45 -8.34 1.02 -8.21
CA ARG A 45 -9.23 0.15 -7.43
C ARG A 45 -10.39 -0.36 -8.29
N ILE A 46 -11.08 0.51 -9.02
CA ILE A 46 -12.19 0.12 -9.91
C ILE A 46 -11.71 -0.92 -10.95
N TRP A 47 -10.53 -0.73 -11.52
CA TRP A 47 -9.94 -1.72 -12.41
C TRP A 47 -9.63 -3.05 -11.70
N ALA A 48 -8.98 -2.99 -10.54
CA ALA A 48 -8.52 -4.17 -9.81
C ALA A 48 -9.66 -5.05 -9.29
N MET A 49 -10.80 -4.44 -8.95
CA MET A 49 -11.99 -5.15 -8.45
C MET A 49 -12.86 -5.76 -9.55
N ARG A 50 -12.49 -5.64 -10.84
CA ARG A 50 -13.20 -6.34 -11.93
C ARG A 50 -13.02 -7.84 -11.78
N ARG A 51 -14.10 -8.62 -12.00
CA ARG A 51 -14.07 -10.09 -11.92
C ARG A 51 -12.97 -10.72 -12.79
N SER A 52 -12.67 -10.16 -13.97
CA SER A 52 -11.60 -10.65 -14.85
C SER A 52 -10.21 -10.43 -14.25
N VAL A 53 -10.01 -9.35 -13.49
CA VAL A 53 -8.74 -9.06 -12.82
C VAL A 53 -8.57 -9.92 -11.58
N LEU A 54 -9.62 -10.04 -10.76
CA LEU A 54 -9.62 -10.87 -9.55
C LEU A 54 -9.39 -12.38 -9.81
N ARG A 55 -9.49 -12.83 -11.06
CA ARG A 55 -9.25 -14.23 -11.48
C ARG A 55 -7.91 -14.45 -12.18
N ARG A 56 -7.06 -13.44 -12.26
CA ARG A 56 -5.74 -13.57 -12.88
C ARG A 56 -4.87 -14.55 -12.10
N ALA A 57 -4.10 -15.37 -12.83
CA ALA A 57 -3.16 -16.31 -12.23
C ALA A 57 -1.98 -15.60 -11.53
N ASP A 58 -1.63 -14.39 -11.98
CA ASP A 58 -0.52 -13.60 -11.44
C ASP A 58 -0.97 -12.61 -10.34
N LEU A 59 -2.17 -12.75 -9.78
CA LEU A 59 -2.74 -11.77 -8.83
C LEU A 59 -1.85 -11.55 -7.58
N LEU A 60 -1.23 -12.62 -7.09
CA LEU A 60 -0.24 -12.59 -6.01
C LEU A 60 1.16 -12.73 -6.59
N SER A 61 1.62 -11.69 -7.28
CA SER A 61 2.97 -11.65 -7.87
C SER A 61 3.56 -10.24 -7.85
N ASP A 62 4.89 -10.16 -8.00
CA ASP A 62 5.59 -8.89 -8.17
C ASP A 62 5.15 -8.14 -9.45
N ILE A 63 4.84 -8.89 -10.52
CA ILE A 63 4.34 -8.36 -11.79
C ILE A 63 3.04 -7.59 -11.55
N PHE A 64 2.06 -8.23 -10.89
CA PHE A 64 0.79 -7.59 -10.59
C PHE A 64 0.95 -6.42 -9.62
N ALA A 65 1.82 -6.54 -8.62
CA ALA A 65 2.10 -5.47 -7.68
C ALA A 65 2.64 -4.21 -8.36
N ARG A 66 3.57 -4.37 -9.31
CA ARG A 66 4.12 -3.28 -10.13
C ARG A 66 3.07 -2.69 -11.06
N GLU A 67 2.23 -3.51 -11.68
CA GLU A 67 1.13 -3.02 -12.51
C GLU A 67 0.13 -2.20 -11.70
N LEU A 68 -0.27 -2.70 -10.53
CA LEU A 68 -1.20 -2.03 -9.63
C LEU A 68 -0.62 -0.67 -9.21
N HIS A 69 0.63 -0.65 -8.74
CA HIS A 69 1.29 0.60 -8.37
C HIS A 69 1.38 1.57 -9.57
N ARG A 70 1.72 1.07 -10.77
CA ARG A 70 1.73 1.89 -11.98
C ARG A 70 0.37 2.53 -12.21
N ARG A 71 -0.72 1.77 -12.17
CA ARG A 71 -2.08 2.30 -12.39
C ARG A 71 -2.51 3.30 -11.30
N MET A 72 -2.05 3.10 -10.06
CA MET A 72 -2.34 4.02 -8.96
C MET A 72 -1.67 5.38 -9.10
N PHE A 73 -0.54 5.47 -9.81
CA PHE A 73 0.32 6.65 -9.76
C PHE A 73 0.82 7.16 -11.12
N ASN A 74 0.54 6.50 -12.25
CA ASN A 74 1.15 6.84 -13.55
C ASN A 74 0.74 8.20 -14.15
N GLN A 75 -0.31 8.85 -13.64
CA GLN A 75 -0.62 10.22 -14.04
C GLN A 75 -0.08 11.26 -13.04
N VAL A 76 0.54 10.81 -11.94
CA VAL A 76 1.16 11.68 -10.93
C VAL A 76 2.68 11.57 -10.98
N TRP A 77 3.23 10.37 -11.11
CA TRP A 77 4.65 10.09 -10.93
C TRP A 77 5.23 9.28 -12.10
N LYS A 78 6.35 9.75 -12.66
CA LYS A 78 7.10 9.07 -13.75
C LYS A 78 7.67 7.71 -13.32
N TRP A 79 7.95 7.54 -12.03
CA TRP A 79 8.49 6.31 -11.45
C TRP A 79 7.40 5.27 -11.09
N ALA A 80 6.13 5.54 -11.36
CA ALA A 80 5.03 4.63 -11.01
C ALA A 80 5.25 3.21 -11.58
N GLY A 81 5.27 2.21 -10.69
CA GLY A 81 5.48 0.79 -11.03
C GLY A 81 6.94 0.36 -11.10
N LYS A 82 7.86 1.28 -10.81
CA LYS A 82 9.29 0.99 -10.63
C LYS A 82 9.61 0.99 -9.15
N TYR A 83 10.44 0.03 -8.73
CA TYR A 83 10.97 0.06 -7.37
C TYR A 83 11.84 1.30 -7.16
N ARG A 84 11.92 1.74 -5.91
CA ARG A 84 12.84 2.82 -5.54
C ARG A 84 14.28 2.39 -5.82
N THR A 85 15.08 3.36 -6.20
CA THR A 85 16.52 3.19 -6.45
C THR A 85 17.39 3.84 -5.38
N THR A 86 16.78 4.56 -4.44
CA THR A 86 17.44 5.19 -3.30
C THR A 86 17.08 4.47 -2.01
N ASP A 87 18.02 4.38 -1.09
CA ASP A 87 17.72 3.94 0.27
C ASP A 87 16.81 4.92 1.01
N LYS A 88 16.03 4.37 1.94
CA LYS A 88 15.08 5.09 2.79
C LYS A 88 15.35 4.69 4.24
N ASN A 89 14.90 5.51 5.18
CA ASN A 89 15.04 5.24 6.62
C ASN A 89 14.27 3.98 7.08
N LEU A 90 13.40 3.44 6.23
CA LEU A 90 12.59 2.24 6.45
C LEU A 90 12.64 1.38 5.19
N GLY A 91 12.53 0.07 5.33
CA GLY A 91 12.49 -0.85 4.21
C GLY A 91 13.73 -1.71 4.06
N TRP A 92 13.70 -2.59 3.06
CA TRP A 92 14.82 -3.45 2.70
C TRP A 92 15.86 -2.72 1.84
N GLU A 93 17.05 -3.28 1.68
CA GLU A 93 18.05 -2.73 0.75
C GLU A 93 17.51 -2.75 -0.69
N VAL A 94 17.82 -1.72 -1.48
CA VAL A 94 17.30 -1.54 -2.85
C VAL A 94 17.49 -2.79 -3.73
N HIS A 95 18.66 -3.43 -3.64
CA HIS A 95 18.99 -4.59 -4.46
C HIS A 95 18.19 -5.86 -4.09
N ARG A 96 17.54 -5.88 -2.91
CA ARG A 96 16.73 -7.00 -2.41
C ARG A 96 15.22 -6.80 -2.55
N LEU A 97 14.77 -5.64 -3.04
CA LEU A 97 13.33 -5.32 -3.10
C LEU A 97 12.54 -6.32 -3.95
N ALA A 98 13.05 -6.70 -5.12
CA ALA A 98 12.39 -7.66 -6.00
C ALA A 98 12.32 -9.07 -5.39
N GLU A 99 13.35 -9.48 -4.64
CA GLU A 99 13.35 -10.73 -3.87
C GLU A 99 12.32 -10.67 -2.75
N GLY A 100 12.35 -9.62 -1.92
CA GLY A 100 11.44 -9.46 -0.80
C GLY A 100 9.97 -9.43 -1.21
N VAL A 101 9.64 -8.69 -2.27
CA VAL A 101 8.26 -8.62 -2.78
C VAL A 101 7.80 -9.99 -3.28
N ARG A 102 8.63 -10.73 -4.04
CA ARG A 102 8.30 -12.09 -4.49
C ARG A 102 8.07 -13.03 -3.31
N ASN A 103 8.99 -13.06 -2.36
CA ASN A 103 8.86 -13.90 -1.16
C ASN A 103 7.58 -13.58 -0.37
N ALA A 104 7.21 -12.30 -0.23
CA ALA A 104 5.98 -11.92 0.45
C ALA A 104 4.71 -12.43 -0.26
N PHE A 105 4.71 -12.45 -1.60
CA PHE A 105 3.60 -13.02 -2.36
C PHE A 105 3.59 -14.54 -2.36
N ASP A 106 4.76 -15.19 -2.44
CA ASP A 106 4.89 -16.64 -2.33
C ASP A 106 4.42 -17.14 -0.96
N ASP A 107 4.80 -16.45 0.13
CA ASP A 107 4.29 -16.71 1.48
C ASP A 107 2.76 -16.58 1.53
N ALA A 108 2.20 -15.50 0.96
CA ALA A 108 0.76 -15.29 0.95
C ALA A 108 -0.01 -16.34 0.14
N GLN A 109 0.57 -16.78 -0.98
CA GLN A 109 0.03 -17.89 -1.78
C GLN A 109 0.04 -19.18 -0.96
N ALA A 110 1.15 -19.50 -0.29
CA ALA A 110 1.24 -20.66 0.60
C ALA A 110 0.23 -20.60 1.76
N TRP A 111 0.03 -19.43 2.38
CA TRP A 111 -0.97 -19.27 3.44
C TRP A 111 -2.39 -19.56 2.95
N LEU A 112 -2.72 -19.19 1.72
CA LEU A 112 -4.01 -19.50 1.11
C LEU A 112 -4.14 -21.00 0.80
N ASP A 113 -3.13 -21.59 0.18
CA ASP A 113 -3.17 -22.99 -0.27
C ASP A 113 -3.22 -23.97 0.90
N HIS A 114 -2.58 -23.62 2.02
CA HIS A 114 -2.54 -24.44 3.23
C HIS A 114 -3.50 -23.99 4.32
N SER A 115 -4.33 -22.95 4.07
CA SER A 115 -5.22 -22.37 5.08
C SER A 115 -4.50 -22.03 6.39
N THR A 116 -3.25 -21.56 6.30
CA THR A 116 -2.39 -21.31 7.47
C THR A 116 -2.99 -20.27 8.42
N TYR A 117 -3.70 -19.30 7.87
CA TYR A 117 -4.41 -18.26 8.61
C TYR A 117 -5.82 -18.06 8.04
N PRO A 118 -6.76 -17.53 8.84
CA PRO A 118 -8.00 -16.97 8.30
C PRO A 118 -7.70 -15.92 7.23
N LEU A 119 -8.53 -15.87 6.18
CA LEU A 119 -8.32 -15.00 5.03
C LEU A 119 -8.03 -13.52 5.40
N PRO A 120 -8.76 -12.88 6.34
CA PRO A 120 -8.46 -11.50 6.77
C PRO A 120 -7.06 -11.35 7.36
N GLU A 121 -6.62 -12.33 8.17
CA GLU A 121 -5.28 -12.31 8.76
C GLU A 121 -4.20 -12.51 7.71
N ALA A 122 -4.37 -13.46 6.77
CA ALA A 122 -3.42 -13.67 5.68
C ALA A 122 -3.25 -12.41 4.83
N ALA A 123 -4.35 -11.73 4.49
CA ALA A 123 -4.33 -10.47 3.73
C ALA A 123 -3.64 -9.33 4.51
N VAL A 124 -3.90 -9.22 5.81
CA VAL A 124 -3.27 -8.21 6.68
C VAL A 124 -1.77 -8.47 6.87
N ARG A 125 -1.36 -9.74 7.01
CA ARG A 125 0.06 -10.12 7.04
C ARG A 125 0.77 -9.76 5.74
N LEU A 126 0.14 -10.00 4.58
CA LEU A 126 0.68 -9.58 3.28
C LEU A 126 0.82 -8.05 3.20
N HIS A 127 -0.21 -7.31 3.64
CA HIS A 127 -0.14 -5.85 3.72
C HIS A 127 1.07 -5.39 4.55
N HIS A 128 1.22 -5.94 5.76
CA HIS A 128 2.31 -5.61 6.68
C HIS A 128 3.69 -5.93 6.09
N ARG A 129 3.87 -7.13 5.51
CA ARG A 129 5.10 -7.54 4.82
C ARG A 129 5.50 -6.55 3.73
N LEU A 130 4.55 -6.11 2.90
CA LEU A 130 4.83 -5.13 1.83
C LEU A 130 5.19 -3.75 2.38
N VAL A 131 4.58 -3.32 3.50
CA VAL A 131 4.96 -2.08 4.20
C VAL A 131 6.39 -2.17 4.74
N LEU A 132 6.77 -3.31 5.31
CA LEU A 132 8.12 -3.59 5.81
C LEU A 132 9.18 -3.65 4.71
N ILE A 133 8.86 -4.19 3.54
CA ILE A 133 9.80 -4.21 2.40
C ILE A 133 9.99 -2.79 1.84
N HIS A 134 8.91 -2.00 1.82
CA HIS A 134 8.89 -0.60 1.37
C HIS A 134 9.43 -0.41 -0.07
N PRO A 135 8.85 -1.08 -1.08
CA PRO A 135 9.42 -1.16 -2.42
C PRO A 135 9.32 0.11 -3.27
N TRP A 136 8.43 1.04 -2.95
CA TRP A 136 8.14 2.21 -3.78
C TRP A 136 8.71 3.51 -3.18
N PRO A 137 9.03 4.52 -4.01
CA PRO A 137 9.36 5.88 -3.53
C PRO A 137 8.29 6.48 -2.61
N ASN A 138 7.02 6.35 -2.96
CA ASN A 138 5.85 6.74 -2.18
C ASN A 138 4.68 5.82 -2.52
N GLY A 139 3.67 5.75 -1.65
CA GLY A 139 2.45 4.98 -1.88
C GLY A 139 2.43 3.60 -1.20
N ASN A 140 3.50 3.19 -0.50
CA ASN A 140 3.63 1.85 0.12
C ASN A 140 2.42 1.42 0.96
N GLY A 141 1.96 2.27 1.89
CA GLY A 141 0.79 1.95 2.71
C GLY A 141 -0.52 1.87 1.90
N ARG A 142 -0.70 2.73 0.89
CA ARG A 142 -1.92 2.75 0.05
C ARG A 142 -1.98 1.55 -0.90
N HIS A 143 -0.83 1.20 -1.47
CA HIS A 143 -0.66 0.06 -2.37
C HIS A 143 -0.88 -1.25 -1.63
N SER A 144 -0.20 -1.44 -0.51
CA SER A 144 -0.31 -2.67 0.29
C SER A 144 -1.71 -2.90 0.86
N ARG A 145 -2.44 -1.86 1.28
CA ARG A 145 -3.85 -2.00 1.68
C ARG A 145 -4.72 -2.46 0.52
N LEU A 146 -4.54 -1.86 -0.66
CA LEU A 146 -5.30 -2.27 -1.85
C LEU A 146 -4.94 -3.71 -2.29
N VAL A 147 -3.68 -4.15 -2.14
CA VAL A 147 -3.30 -5.55 -2.36
C VAL A 147 -4.06 -6.49 -1.42
N ALA A 148 -4.16 -6.16 -0.12
CA ALA A 148 -4.94 -6.95 0.84
C ALA A 148 -6.44 -6.99 0.48
N ASP A 149 -7.02 -5.84 0.09
CA ASP A 149 -8.42 -5.79 -0.35
C ASP A 149 -8.66 -6.65 -1.60
N ILE A 150 -7.72 -6.65 -2.55
CA ILE A 150 -7.77 -7.48 -3.77
C ILE A 150 -7.70 -8.97 -3.41
N MET A 151 -6.80 -9.36 -2.49
CA MET A 151 -6.68 -10.74 -2.01
C MET A 151 -8.00 -11.22 -1.38
N ILE A 152 -8.61 -10.39 -0.52
CA ILE A 152 -9.92 -10.64 0.09
C ILE A 152 -11.00 -10.81 -0.98
N ALA A 153 -11.11 -9.85 -1.90
CA ALA A 153 -12.12 -9.87 -2.95
C ALA A 153 -11.98 -11.07 -3.90
N SER A 154 -10.75 -11.47 -4.22
CA SER A 154 -10.48 -12.63 -5.09
C SER A 154 -11.00 -13.96 -4.53
N ARG A 155 -11.17 -14.03 -3.20
CA ARG A 155 -11.70 -15.19 -2.48
C ARG A 155 -13.14 -14.98 -1.99
N GLY A 156 -13.80 -13.89 -2.38
CA GLY A 156 -15.17 -13.57 -1.96
C GLY A 156 -15.30 -13.22 -0.48
N GLY A 157 -14.22 -12.78 0.17
CA GLY A 157 -14.23 -12.36 1.57
C GLY A 157 -14.92 -11.01 1.78
N ALA A 158 -15.25 -10.71 3.04
CA ALA A 158 -15.81 -9.41 3.44
C ALA A 158 -14.77 -8.29 3.36
N GLU A 159 -15.19 -7.11 2.90
CA GLU A 159 -14.32 -5.95 2.71
C GLU A 159 -13.63 -5.50 4.01
N LEU A 160 -12.35 -5.15 3.90
CA LEU A 160 -11.58 -4.50 4.96
C LEU A 160 -11.89 -2.99 4.96
N THR A 161 -12.28 -2.46 6.10
CA THR A 161 -12.70 -1.07 6.29
C THR A 161 -11.56 -0.16 6.72
N TRP A 162 -10.46 -0.70 7.24
CA TRP A 162 -9.27 0.06 7.65
C TRP A 162 -9.59 1.23 8.59
N GLY A 163 -10.53 1.04 9.52
CA GLY A 163 -10.96 2.06 10.48
C GLY A 163 -11.98 3.08 9.95
N ALA A 164 -12.49 2.92 8.73
CA ALA A 164 -13.42 3.87 8.10
C ALA A 164 -14.84 3.88 8.70
N ARG A 165 -15.20 2.95 9.60
CA ARG A 165 -16.51 2.98 10.30
C ARG A 165 -16.59 3.98 11.45
N GLN A 166 -15.51 4.72 11.75
CA GLN A 166 -15.48 5.74 12.79
C GLN A 166 -15.33 7.12 12.14
N ASP A 167 -16.19 8.07 12.52
CA ASP A 167 -16.31 9.39 11.89
C ASP A 167 -14.95 10.09 11.68
N LEU A 168 -14.64 10.36 10.41
CA LEU A 168 -13.33 10.79 9.89
C LEU A 168 -13.05 12.29 10.04
N VAL A 169 -13.65 12.96 11.02
CA VAL A 169 -13.43 14.40 11.27
C VAL A 169 -12.35 14.58 12.34
N GLU A 170 -11.17 14.03 12.08
CA GLU A 170 -9.84 14.55 12.46
C GLU A 170 -8.78 13.45 12.25
N SER A 171 -7.96 13.64 11.22
CA SER A 171 -7.03 12.68 10.63
C SER A 171 -5.85 12.21 11.51
N GLY A 172 -5.86 12.51 12.81
CA GLY A 172 -4.80 12.16 13.76
C GLY A 172 -5.02 10.82 14.45
N GLU A 173 -6.17 10.62 15.10
CA GLU A 173 -6.39 9.48 16.00
C GLU A 173 -6.46 8.14 15.27
N ILE A 174 -7.21 8.07 14.17
CA ILE A 174 -7.32 6.85 13.34
C ILE A 174 -5.95 6.47 12.77
N ARG A 175 -5.17 7.46 12.34
CA ARG A 175 -3.81 7.25 11.84
C ARG A 175 -2.89 6.74 12.94
N GLN A 176 -2.98 7.29 14.16
CA GLN A 176 -2.17 6.85 15.28
C GLN A 176 -2.52 5.41 15.69
N ARG A 177 -3.80 5.06 15.71
CA ARG A 177 -4.26 3.68 15.95
C ARG A 177 -3.72 2.71 14.91
N TYR A 178 -3.78 3.08 13.62
CA TYR A 178 -3.18 2.28 12.56
C TYR A 178 -1.67 2.09 12.76
N ILE A 179 -0.92 3.16 13.05
CA ILE A 179 0.53 3.09 13.26
C ILE A 179 0.86 2.21 14.49
N ASN A 180 0.10 2.34 15.58
CA ASN A 180 0.28 1.51 16.77
C ASN A 180 -0.03 0.03 16.49
N ALA A 181 -1.02 -0.27 15.64
CA ALA A 181 -1.33 -1.62 15.23
C ALA A 181 -0.22 -2.22 14.33
N VAL A 182 0.35 -1.42 13.42
CA VAL A 182 1.52 -1.83 12.62
C VAL A 182 2.74 -2.11 13.51
N ARG A 183 3.01 -1.27 14.52
CA ARG A 183 4.12 -1.48 15.47
C ARG A 183 3.98 -2.76 16.28
N GLN A 184 2.76 -3.17 16.62
CA GLN A 184 2.51 -4.46 17.28
C GLN A 184 2.74 -5.63 16.31
N ALA A 185 2.33 -5.47 15.05
CA ALA A 185 2.63 -6.46 14.01
C ALA A 185 4.14 -6.59 13.73
N ASP A 186 4.93 -5.51 13.87
CA ASP A 186 6.40 -5.56 13.81
C ASP A 186 7.00 -6.47 14.90
N GLN A 187 6.29 -6.66 16.03
CA GLN A 187 6.66 -7.55 17.13
C GLN A 187 6.03 -8.95 17.01
N GLY A 188 5.32 -9.22 15.91
CA GLY A 188 4.66 -10.50 15.65
C GLY A 188 3.21 -10.59 16.13
N ASP A 189 2.68 -9.56 16.81
CA ASP A 189 1.27 -9.51 17.20
C ASP A 189 0.41 -8.84 16.12
N TYR A 190 -0.21 -9.65 15.28
CA TYR A 190 -1.07 -9.20 14.19
C TYR A 190 -2.51 -8.90 14.63
N GLY A 191 -2.94 -9.34 15.82
CA GLY A 191 -4.32 -9.22 16.28
C GLY A 191 -4.85 -7.78 16.22
N PRO A 192 -4.12 -6.78 16.75
CA PRO A 192 -4.52 -5.37 16.68
C PRO A 192 -4.68 -4.85 15.24
N LEU A 193 -3.80 -5.27 14.33
CA LEU A 193 -3.85 -4.82 12.93
C LEU A 193 -4.99 -5.47 12.16
N VAL A 194 -5.28 -6.75 12.42
CA VAL A 194 -6.45 -7.45 11.86
C VAL A 194 -7.74 -6.78 12.35
N ALA A 195 -7.86 -6.53 13.66
CA ALA A 195 -9.01 -5.85 14.23
C ALA A 195 -9.21 -4.45 13.63
N PHE A 196 -8.14 -3.67 13.46
CA PHE A 196 -8.19 -2.36 12.81
C PHE A 196 -8.63 -2.46 11.34
N ALA A 197 -8.13 -3.46 10.61
CA ALA A 197 -8.48 -3.64 9.20
C ALA A 197 -9.97 -3.99 9.01
N GLN A 198 -10.61 -4.63 10.01
CA GLN A 198 -12.01 -5.05 9.97
C GLN A 198 -12.99 -4.08 10.65
N SER A 199 -12.49 -3.08 11.40
CA SER A 199 -13.31 -2.19 12.24
C SER A 199 -14.16 -1.22 11.44
#